data_AF-A0A158QLF3-F1
#
_entry.id   AF-A0A158QLF3-F1
#
_cell.length_a   1.000
_cell.length_b   1.000
_cell.length_c   1.000
_cell.angle_alpha   90.00
_cell.angle_beta   90.00
_cell.angle_gamma   90.00
#
_symmetry.space_group_name_H-M   'P 1'
#
loop_
_entity.id
_entity.type
_entity.pdbx_description
1 polymer ?
#
loop_
_entity_poly.entity_id
_entity_poly.type
_entity_poly.pdbx_seq_one_letter_code
_entity_poly.pdbx_strand_id
1 'polypeptide(L)'
;MTSAAPDRSSSHQQVESTTENLESNIQETRRTTRVDGYSLSPPHTWSESTEQDEDTTESRHLFTVVVTLPEGDILDSRVVSDSISAETLQRGNRFFSCLHGKGQSILLSAAATSVRQRIFARVNCGVVNHACELMCEFEPKRARITAMALRAAFGPSTPFHSLTFTTKHAASCALTHIDYTSIPYLGHLPTDLIGRSILAFVYAPDVHVVRQAHVDLHNSRGRVVKSVAPLRFVAYNGALLRAETEWSAYVNPWTKKIDMVVARHRIIDAPIGDANVLDAPANGQALHVLPPPMAKTFEDELRCLMNKVGFSHFFSFPITLNAL
;
A
#
# COMPACT_ATOMS: atom_id res chain seq x y z
N MET A 1 -29.41 -48.16 -60.43
CA MET A 1 -28.86 -49.53 -60.27
C MET A 1 -27.70 -49.40 -59.28
N THR A 2 -27.98 -49.55 -57.97
CA THR A 2 -27.62 -50.73 -57.14
C THR A 2 -26.10 -50.95 -57.08
N SER A 3 -25.40 -51.16 -55.96
CA SER A 3 -25.72 -51.33 -54.53
C SER A 3 -24.34 -51.55 -53.83
N ALA A 4 -24.29 -51.29 -52.52
CA ALA A 4 -23.38 -51.91 -51.53
C ALA A 4 -21.89 -51.50 -51.43
N ALA A 5 -21.58 -50.88 -50.29
CA ALA A 5 -20.34 -51.06 -49.50
C ALA A 5 -20.53 -52.30 -48.56
N PRO A 6 -19.58 -52.74 -47.69
CA PRO A 6 -18.35 -52.07 -47.23
C PRO A 6 -17.10 -52.96 -46.93
N ASP A 7 -16.06 -52.27 -46.45
CA ASP A 7 -15.08 -52.60 -45.39
C ASP A 7 -13.71 -53.32 -45.67
N ARG A 8 -12.67 -52.46 -45.63
CA ARG A 8 -11.52 -52.38 -44.68
C ARG A 8 -10.31 -53.34 -44.72
N SER A 9 -9.19 -52.68 -44.37
CA SER A 9 -7.81 -53.11 -44.03
C SER A 9 -6.89 -53.33 -45.24
N SER A 10 -5.66 -52.81 -45.34
CA SER A 10 -4.76 -52.14 -44.40
C SER A 10 -3.60 -51.52 -45.21
N SER A 11 -3.20 -50.28 -44.91
CA SER A 11 -1.81 -49.85 -45.15
C SER A 11 -1.32 -49.09 -43.93
N HIS A 12 -0.34 -49.73 -43.29
CA HIS A 12 0.53 -49.19 -42.26
C HIS A 12 1.40 -48.05 -42.82
N GLN A 13 1.94 -47.25 -41.89
CA GLN A 13 2.95 -46.19 -42.03
C GLN A 13 2.44 -44.78 -42.34
N GLN A 14 2.11 -44.04 -41.28
CA GLN A 14 2.57 -42.67 -41.02
C GLN A 14 1.83 -42.10 -39.78
N VAL A 15 2.15 -42.55 -38.57
CA VAL A 15 1.79 -41.82 -37.33
C VAL A 15 2.82 -42.14 -36.25
N GLU A 16 4.03 -41.59 -36.35
CA GLU A 16 5.01 -41.72 -35.26
C GLU A 16 5.96 -40.51 -35.17
N SER A 17 5.48 -39.32 -35.55
CA SER A 17 6.29 -38.08 -35.45
C SER A 17 5.47 -36.85 -35.01
N THR A 18 4.30 -37.05 -34.41
CA THR A 18 3.41 -35.93 -34.01
C THR A 18 2.92 -35.99 -32.56
N THR A 19 3.28 -37.02 -31.79
CA THR A 19 2.93 -37.13 -30.37
C THR A 19 4.02 -36.67 -29.40
N GLU A 20 5.30 -36.67 -29.79
CA GLU A 20 6.40 -36.12 -28.97
C GLU A 20 6.46 -34.57 -28.96
N ASN A 21 5.80 -33.92 -29.93
CA ASN A 21 5.70 -32.46 -30.02
C ASN A 21 4.47 -31.86 -29.32
N LEU A 22 3.57 -32.70 -28.78
CA LEU A 22 2.40 -32.24 -28.03
C LEU A 22 2.60 -32.33 -26.51
N GLU A 23 3.41 -33.28 -26.02
CA GLU A 23 3.76 -33.37 -24.60
C GLU A 23 4.84 -32.36 -24.18
N SER A 24 5.78 -32.03 -25.07
CA SER A 24 6.75 -30.95 -24.85
C SER A 24 6.09 -29.57 -24.79
N ASN A 25 5.05 -29.34 -25.60
CA ASN A 25 4.29 -28.09 -25.59
C ASN A 25 3.35 -27.91 -24.37
N ILE A 26 2.95 -28.99 -23.69
CA ILE A 26 2.15 -28.93 -22.44
C ILE A 26 3.05 -28.69 -21.21
N GLN A 27 4.34 -28.99 -21.31
CA GLN A 27 5.31 -28.72 -20.24
C GLN A 27 5.92 -27.32 -20.32
N GLU A 28 5.91 -26.69 -21.51
CA GLU A 28 6.47 -25.36 -21.74
C GLU A 28 5.45 -24.21 -21.58
N THR A 29 4.14 -24.47 -21.67
CA THR A 29 3.07 -23.50 -21.33
C THR A 29 2.66 -23.48 -19.86
N ARG A 30 3.31 -24.27 -18.99
CA ARG A 30 3.10 -24.24 -17.53
C ARG A 30 4.10 -23.36 -16.78
N ARG A 31 4.99 -22.66 -17.48
CA ARG A 31 6.01 -21.74 -16.92
C ARG A 31 5.77 -20.26 -17.22
N THR A 32 4.60 -19.88 -17.69
CA THR A 32 4.16 -18.47 -17.69
C THR A 32 3.54 -18.14 -16.35
N THR A 33 4.31 -17.43 -15.52
CA THR A 33 3.94 -16.64 -14.34
C THR A 33 2.43 -16.60 -14.03
N ARG A 34 2.01 -17.39 -13.04
CA ARG A 34 0.82 -17.08 -12.26
C ARG A 34 1.02 -15.68 -11.67
N VAL A 35 0.13 -14.77 -12.01
CA VAL A 35 0.02 -13.48 -11.32
C VAL A 35 -0.65 -13.77 -9.98
N ASP A 36 0.18 -14.11 -9.00
CA ASP A 36 -0.23 -14.28 -7.62
C ASP A 36 -0.34 -12.89 -6.96
N GLY A 37 -1.54 -12.57 -6.49
CA GLY A 37 -1.77 -11.79 -5.27
C GLY A 37 -1.39 -10.31 -5.27
N TYR A 38 -2.22 -9.52 -4.58
CA TYR A 38 -1.95 -8.12 -4.26
C TYR A 38 -0.71 -7.98 -3.36
N SER A 39 0.48 -7.93 -3.95
CA SER A 39 1.70 -7.49 -3.26
C SER A 39 1.68 -5.95 -3.17
N LEU A 40 1.71 -5.41 -1.94
CA LEU A 40 1.73 -3.97 -1.67
C LEU A 40 3.10 -3.32 -1.91
N SER A 41 3.95 -3.89 -2.77
CA SER A 41 5.24 -3.28 -3.14
C SER A 41 5.68 -3.75 -4.54
N PRO A 42 6.08 -2.83 -5.44
CA PRO A 42 6.70 -3.19 -6.71
C PRO A 42 8.03 -3.94 -6.48
N PRO A 43 8.39 -4.91 -7.34
CA PRO A 43 9.71 -5.52 -7.33
C PRO A 43 10.72 -4.56 -7.99
N HIS A 44 11.77 -4.23 -7.25
CA HIS A 44 12.96 -3.45 -7.67
C HIS A 44 12.72 -1.94 -7.92
N THR A 45 13.08 -1.11 -6.95
CA THR A 45 13.31 0.33 -7.17
C THR A 45 14.55 0.74 -6.38
N TRP A 46 15.71 0.38 -6.92
CA TRP A 46 16.96 1.04 -6.58
C TRP A 46 17.04 2.28 -7.47
N SER A 47 16.75 3.45 -6.91
CA SER A 47 17.09 4.72 -7.52
C SER A 47 18.40 5.18 -6.88
N GLU A 48 19.50 5.06 -7.61
CA GLU A 48 20.74 5.78 -7.34
C GLU A 48 20.47 7.27 -7.58
N SER A 49 20.39 8.03 -6.50
CA SER A 49 20.44 9.49 -6.54
C SER A 49 21.67 9.93 -5.76
N THR A 50 22.61 10.52 -6.47
CA THR A 50 23.89 11.03 -5.98
C THR A 50 23.72 12.30 -5.14
N GLU A 51 24.40 12.29 -3.99
CA GLU A 51 25.06 13.40 -3.30
C GLU A 51 24.20 14.48 -2.61
N GLN A 52 23.79 14.20 -1.37
CA GLN A 52 24.02 15.05 -0.18
C GLN A 52 23.30 14.44 1.05
N ASP A 53 23.95 13.49 1.71
CA ASP A 53 23.78 13.22 3.14
C ASP A 53 24.89 12.24 3.52
N GLU A 54 25.82 12.63 4.40
CA GLU A 54 26.68 11.66 5.11
C GLU A 54 25.82 10.89 6.14
N ASP A 55 24.69 10.33 5.71
CA ASP A 55 23.80 9.54 6.55
C ASP A 55 24.00 8.06 6.21
N THR A 56 25.08 7.51 6.78
CA THR A 56 25.38 6.09 6.67
C THR A 56 24.18 5.27 7.12
N THR A 57 23.87 4.19 6.40
CA THR A 57 22.80 3.22 6.74
C THR A 57 22.83 2.77 8.21
N GLU A 58 23.99 2.87 8.87
CA GLU A 58 24.24 2.59 10.28
C GLU A 58 23.51 3.56 11.24
N SER A 59 23.37 4.84 10.90
CA SER A 59 22.73 5.84 11.79
C SER A 59 21.24 5.55 12.02
N ARG A 60 20.58 4.96 11.02
CA ARG A 60 19.15 4.59 11.08
C ARG A 60 18.93 3.19 11.63
N HIS A 61 19.96 2.38 11.81
CA HIS A 61 19.80 1.00 12.26
C HIS A 61 19.43 0.98 13.75
N LEU A 62 18.21 0.55 14.07
CA LEU A 62 17.72 0.49 15.44
C LEU A 62 18.10 -0.84 16.10
N PHE A 63 17.72 -1.95 15.47
CA PHE A 63 17.98 -3.29 15.98
C PHE A 63 17.85 -4.35 14.89
N THR A 64 18.23 -5.58 15.21
CA THR A 64 17.89 -6.79 14.46
C THR A 64 17.43 -7.86 15.43
N VAL A 65 16.31 -8.53 15.13
CA VAL A 65 15.80 -9.66 15.91
C VAL A 65 15.65 -10.88 15.02
N VAL A 66 15.86 -12.06 15.60
CA VAL A 66 15.46 -13.34 15.03
C VAL A 66 14.35 -13.88 15.89
N VAL A 67 13.22 -14.20 15.27
CA VAL A 67 11.99 -14.63 15.97
C VAL A 67 11.48 -15.95 15.44
N THR A 68 10.76 -16.71 16.26
CA THR A 68 9.99 -17.88 15.80
C THR A 68 8.77 -17.46 14.99
N LEU A 69 8.29 -18.35 14.12
CA LEU A 69 7.02 -18.22 13.42
C LEU A 69 6.15 -19.46 13.70
N PRO A 70 4.84 -19.28 13.95
CA PRO A 70 4.09 -18.02 13.95
C PRO A 70 4.08 -17.25 15.29
N GLU A 71 4.76 -17.74 16.33
CA GLU A 71 4.60 -17.23 17.69
C GLU A 71 5.26 -15.85 17.91
N GLY A 72 6.38 -15.59 17.23
CA GLY A 72 7.12 -14.33 17.35
C GLY A 72 8.03 -14.27 18.57
N ASP A 73 8.39 -15.40 19.15
CA ASP A 73 9.28 -15.47 20.31
C ASP A 73 10.72 -15.18 19.88
N ILE A 74 11.40 -14.30 20.60
CA ILE A 74 12.75 -13.83 20.26
C ILE A 74 13.76 -14.94 20.56
N LEU A 75 14.42 -15.40 19.50
CA LEU A 75 15.53 -16.35 19.54
C LEU A 75 16.87 -15.66 19.73
N ASP A 76 17.04 -14.49 19.11
CA ASP A 76 18.26 -13.69 19.18
C ASP A 76 17.95 -12.21 18.88
N SER A 77 18.74 -11.30 19.43
CA SER A 77 18.60 -9.88 19.15
C SER A 77 19.92 -9.13 19.26
N ARG A 78 20.05 -8.08 18.44
CA ARG A 78 21.12 -7.10 18.46
C ARG A 78 20.50 -5.72 18.44
N VAL A 79 20.65 -4.99 19.54
CA VAL A 79 20.24 -3.58 19.61
C VAL A 79 21.43 -2.70 19.24
N VAL A 80 21.19 -1.68 18.43
CA VAL A 80 22.21 -0.75 17.95
C VAL A 80 21.96 0.67 18.47
N SER A 81 20.69 1.09 18.57
CA SER A 81 20.31 2.41 19.06
C SER A 81 19.95 2.42 20.55
N ASP A 82 20.39 3.45 21.27
CA ASP A 82 20.03 3.72 22.67
C ASP A 82 18.54 4.07 22.85
N SER A 83 17.84 4.41 21.77
CA SER A 83 16.40 4.68 21.77
C SER A 83 15.52 3.43 21.92
N ILE A 84 16.14 2.25 22.00
CA ILE A 84 15.50 0.94 22.07
C ILE A 84 15.90 0.26 23.39
N SER A 85 14.90 -0.15 24.18
CA SER A 85 15.13 -0.90 25.40
C SER A 85 15.56 -2.34 25.06
N ALA A 86 16.82 -2.66 25.38
CA ALA A 86 17.36 -4.01 25.25
C ALA A 86 16.56 -5.04 26.06
N GLU A 87 15.93 -4.63 27.16
CA GLU A 87 15.06 -5.49 27.98
C GLU A 87 13.83 -5.98 27.22
N THR A 88 13.25 -5.13 26.37
CA THR A 88 12.08 -5.50 25.57
C THR A 88 12.42 -6.57 24.55
N LEU A 89 13.63 -6.51 23.98
CA LEU A 89 14.10 -7.40 22.93
C LEU A 89 14.91 -8.59 23.45
N GLN A 90 14.78 -8.97 24.72
CA GLN A 90 15.47 -10.14 25.28
C GLN A 90 14.95 -11.47 24.70
N ARG A 91 15.82 -12.48 24.69
CA ARG A 91 15.44 -13.84 24.29
C ARG A 91 14.29 -14.37 25.16
N GLY A 92 13.32 -15.01 24.53
CA GLY A 92 12.11 -15.51 25.19
C GLY A 92 10.94 -14.52 25.25
N ASN A 93 11.19 -13.21 25.09
CA ASN A 93 10.11 -12.24 24.91
C ASN A 93 9.45 -12.40 23.53
N ARG A 94 8.24 -11.87 23.36
CA ARG A 94 7.54 -11.93 22.07
C ARG A 94 7.66 -10.61 21.32
N PHE A 95 8.40 -10.61 20.20
CA PHE A 95 8.56 -9.41 19.38
C PHE A 95 7.23 -8.91 18.80
N PHE A 96 6.30 -9.82 18.48
CA PHE A 96 5.02 -9.42 17.88
C PHE A 96 4.14 -8.57 18.81
N SER A 97 4.34 -8.61 20.13
CA SER A 97 3.66 -7.67 21.03
C SER A 97 4.22 -6.24 20.96
N CYS A 98 5.41 -6.05 20.38
CA CYS A 98 5.99 -4.73 20.13
C CYS A 98 5.40 -4.08 18.88
N LEU A 99 4.77 -4.84 17.97
CA LEU A 99 4.21 -4.32 16.73
C LEU A 99 2.84 -3.67 16.99
N HIS A 100 2.67 -2.43 16.58
CA HIS A 100 1.39 -1.74 16.69
C HIS A 100 0.41 -2.17 15.59
N GLY A 101 -0.90 -2.08 15.89
CA GLY A 101 -1.97 -2.26 14.90
C GLY A 101 -1.92 -3.61 14.19
N LYS A 102 -1.90 -3.58 12.85
CA LYS A 102 -1.89 -4.77 11.99
C LYS A 102 -0.49 -5.33 11.71
N GLY A 103 0.55 -4.86 12.42
CA GLY A 103 1.94 -5.22 12.15
C GLY A 103 2.19 -6.74 12.18
N GLN A 104 1.68 -7.44 13.20
CA GLN A 104 1.81 -8.90 13.30
C GLN A 104 1.15 -9.64 12.13
N SER A 105 -0.10 -9.32 11.79
CA SER A 105 -0.83 -10.03 10.74
C SER A 105 -0.21 -9.80 9.36
N ILE A 106 0.28 -8.59 9.10
CA ILE A 106 0.99 -8.26 7.86
C ILE A 106 2.30 -9.03 7.76
N LEU A 107 3.05 -9.13 8.86
CA LEU A 107 4.30 -9.90 8.89
C LEU A 107 4.07 -11.40 8.68
N LEU A 108 3.04 -11.98 9.29
CA LEU A 108 2.68 -13.38 9.10
C LEU A 108 2.19 -13.66 7.66
N SER A 109 1.39 -12.74 7.09
CA SER A 109 0.97 -12.81 5.68
C SER A 109 2.17 -12.73 4.73
N ALA A 110 3.14 -11.87 5.03
CA ALA A 110 4.40 -11.75 4.29
C ALA A 110 5.22 -13.05 4.35
N ALA A 111 5.37 -13.64 5.54
CA ALA A 111 6.10 -14.89 5.73
C ALA A 111 5.49 -16.07 4.96
N ALA A 112 4.18 -16.04 4.72
CA ALA A 112 3.48 -17.07 3.95
C ALA A 112 3.65 -16.92 2.42
N THR A 113 4.05 -15.75 1.94
CA THR A 113 4.03 -15.41 0.51
C THR A 113 5.39 -15.03 -0.07
N SER A 114 6.36 -14.69 0.77
CA SER A 114 7.68 -14.23 0.34
C SER A 114 8.80 -14.73 1.25
N VAL A 115 10.02 -14.78 0.70
CA VAL A 115 11.26 -15.04 1.44
C VAL A 115 11.84 -13.74 2.01
N ARG A 116 11.60 -12.60 1.36
CA ARG A 116 12.03 -11.28 1.85
C ARG A 116 10.93 -10.26 1.60
N GLN A 117 10.64 -9.42 2.58
CA GLN A 117 9.67 -8.35 2.40
C GLN A 117 10.03 -7.14 3.24
N ARG A 118 9.86 -5.96 2.64
CA ARG A 118 9.88 -4.70 3.35
C ARG A 118 8.49 -4.42 3.92
N ILE A 119 8.42 -4.08 5.20
CA ILE A 119 7.18 -3.75 5.91
C ILE A 119 7.40 -2.44 6.66
N PHE A 120 6.46 -1.52 6.59
CA PHE A 120 6.50 -0.30 7.41
C PHE A 120 5.57 -0.47 8.59
N ALA A 121 6.09 -0.44 9.82
CA ALA A 121 5.30 -0.63 11.03
C ALA A 121 5.81 0.23 12.17
N ARG A 122 4.94 0.54 13.13
CA ARG A 122 5.36 1.14 14.39
C ARG A 122 5.76 0.05 15.36
N VAL A 123 6.91 0.26 15.98
CA VAL A 123 7.47 -0.65 16.97
C VAL A 123 7.56 0.06 18.31
N ASN A 124 6.93 -0.53 19.33
CA ASN A 124 7.06 -0.14 20.71
C ASN A 124 8.10 -1.05 21.41
N CYS A 125 9.32 -0.54 21.54
CA CYS A 125 10.41 -1.21 22.24
C CYS A 125 10.97 -0.33 23.36
N GLY A 126 10.12 0.33 24.16
CA GLY A 126 10.55 1.08 25.33
C GLY A 126 9.88 2.45 25.46
N VAL A 127 10.70 3.51 25.46
CA VAL A 127 10.30 4.86 25.89
C VAL A 127 9.41 5.58 24.86
N VAL A 128 9.62 5.32 23.56
CA VAL A 128 8.88 5.96 22.46
C VAL A 128 8.50 4.95 21.38
N ASN A 129 7.40 5.24 20.67
CA ASN A 129 6.98 4.47 19.50
C ASN A 129 7.82 4.88 18.29
N HIS A 130 8.51 3.94 17.68
CA HIS A 130 9.33 4.21 16.50
C HIS A 130 8.57 3.84 15.24
N ALA A 131 8.48 4.75 14.27
CA ALA A 131 8.06 4.43 12.93
C ALA A 131 9.25 3.80 12.17
N CYS A 132 9.11 2.54 11.78
CA CYS A 132 10.23 1.76 11.26
C CYS A 132 9.98 1.23 9.84
N GLU A 133 11.05 1.18 9.05
CA GLU A 133 11.19 0.29 7.90
C GLU A 133 11.76 -1.04 8.40
N LEU A 134 10.95 -2.10 8.33
CA LEU A 134 11.32 -3.46 8.71
C LEU A 134 11.73 -4.23 7.46
N MET A 135 13.00 -4.65 7.42
CA MET A 135 13.54 -5.55 6.41
C MET A 135 13.42 -6.97 6.95
N CYS A 136 12.40 -7.69 6.48
CA CYS A 136 12.11 -9.04 6.95
C CYS A 136 12.69 -10.08 5.98
N GLU A 137 13.36 -11.08 6.54
CA GLU A 137 13.83 -12.28 5.85
C GLU A 137 13.21 -13.49 6.54
N PHE A 138 12.51 -14.31 5.76
CA PHE A 138 11.70 -15.41 6.27
C PHE A 138 12.37 -16.74 5.94
N GLU A 139 12.44 -17.60 6.94
CA GLU A 139 12.94 -18.95 6.86
C GLU A 139 11.89 -19.92 7.43
N PRO A 140 12.02 -21.24 7.21
CA PRO A 140 11.13 -22.21 7.83
C PRO A 140 11.10 -22.03 9.36
N LYS A 141 9.93 -21.69 9.91
CA LYS A 141 9.66 -21.49 11.34
C LYS A 141 10.37 -20.30 12.02
N ARG A 142 11.06 -19.43 11.28
CA ARG A 142 11.72 -18.25 11.87
C ARG A 142 11.81 -17.07 10.90
N ALA A 143 11.98 -15.87 11.44
CA ALA A 143 12.20 -14.67 10.66
C ALA A 143 13.34 -13.84 11.25
N ARG A 144 14.21 -13.30 10.40
CA ARG A 144 15.17 -12.26 10.76
C ARG A 144 14.60 -10.91 10.34
N ILE A 145 14.48 -10.00 11.29
CA ILE A 145 13.84 -8.69 11.09
C ILE A 145 14.86 -7.63 11.47
N THR A 146 15.28 -6.82 10.50
CA THR A 146 16.14 -5.65 10.72
C THR A 146 15.28 -4.39 10.68
N ALA A 147 15.31 -3.60 11.75
CA ALA A 147 14.51 -2.38 11.87
C ALA A 147 15.38 -1.15 11.64
N MET A 148 14.91 -0.30 10.72
CA MET A 148 15.51 1.01 10.44
C MET A 148 14.54 2.12 10.81
N ALA A 149 15.04 3.18 11.46
CA ALA A 149 14.28 4.38 11.73
C ALA A 149 13.88 5.08 10.42
N LEU A 150 12.63 5.52 10.36
CA LEU A 150 12.15 6.43 9.34
C LEU A 150 12.48 7.88 9.74
N ARG A 151 12.70 8.73 8.74
CA ARG A 151 12.96 10.16 8.94
C ARG A 151 11.81 10.98 8.38
N ALA A 152 11.41 12.02 9.11
CA ALA A 152 10.43 12.98 8.63
C ALA A 152 11.07 13.80 7.50
N ALA A 153 10.28 14.14 6.48
CA ALA A 153 10.73 14.96 5.37
C ALA A 153 10.90 16.44 5.74
N PHE A 154 10.29 16.86 6.85
CA PHE A 154 10.33 18.24 7.32
C PHE A 154 11.23 18.35 8.55
N GLY A 155 11.98 19.45 8.62
CA GLY A 155 12.83 19.78 9.73
C GLY A 155 13.15 21.28 9.72
N PRO A 156 13.67 21.82 10.84
CA PRO A 156 13.91 23.27 10.98
C PRO A 156 14.88 23.86 9.95
N SER A 157 15.69 23.01 9.30
CA SER A 157 16.66 23.42 8.27
C SER A 157 16.49 22.69 6.94
N THR A 158 15.39 21.93 6.77
CA THR A 158 15.16 21.14 5.56
C THR A 158 14.30 21.95 4.59
N PRO A 159 14.81 22.27 3.38
CA PRO A 159 14.00 22.97 2.38
C PRO A 159 12.78 22.15 1.98
N PHE A 160 11.67 22.84 1.72
CA PHE A 160 10.46 22.18 1.24
C PHE A 160 10.64 21.73 -0.21
N HIS A 161 10.44 20.44 -0.45
CA HIS A 161 10.31 19.88 -1.79
C HIS A 161 8.91 19.33 -2.00
N SER A 162 8.27 19.71 -3.10
CA SER A 162 6.92 19.22 -3.42
C SER A 162 6.96 17.71 -3.62
N LEU A 163 6.27 16.96 -2.75
CA LEU A 163 6.09 15.53 -2.91
C LEU A 163 4.75 15.25 -3.59
N THR A 164 4.73 14.24 -4.45
CA THR A 164 3.49 13.60 -4.88
C THR A 164 3.37 12.19 -4.32
N PHE A 165 2.19 11.84 -3.81
CA PHE A 165 1.86 10.46 -3.41
C PHE A 165 0.49 10.06 -3.96
N THR A 166 0.20 8.76 -3.99
CA THR A 166 -1.07 8.23 -4.50
C THR A 166 -1.83 7.44 -3.45
N THR A 167 -3.15 7.54 -3.51
CA THR A 167 -4.06 6.70 -2.73
C THR A 167 -5.06 5.99 -3.65
N LYS A 168 -5.53 4.82 -3.21
CA LYS A 168 -6.65 4.12 -3.82
C LYS A 168 -7.63 3.74 -2.74
N HIS A 169 -8.93 3.92 -2.99
CA HIS A 169 -9.98 3.47 -2.09
C HIS A 169 -11.12 2.81 -2.85
N ALA A 170 -11.71 1.81 -2.22
CA ALA A 170 -12.89 1.12 -2.73
C ALA A 170 -14.15 2.00 -2.61
N ALA A 171 -15.26 1.57 -3.21
CA ALA A 171 -16.55 2.24 -3.08
C ALA A 171 -17.08 2.36 -1.62
N SER A 172 -16.51 1.61 -0.68
CA SER A 172 -16.74 1.75 0.76
C SER A 172 -15.98 2.93 1.41
N CYS A 173 -15.18 3.66 0.62
CA CYS A 173 -14.17 4.64 1.06
C CYS A 173 -12.97 4.03 1.79
N ALA A 174 -12.93 2.71 1.97
CA ALA A 174 -11.79 2.04 2.59
C ALA A 174 -10.57 2.09 1.66
N LEU A 175 -9.45 2.58 2.19
CA LEU A 175 -8.16 2.59 1.51
C LEU A 175 -7.70 1.17 1.21
N THR A 176 -7.42 0.91 -0.06
CA THR A 176 -6.81 -0.32 -0.56
C THR A 176 -5.33 -0.12 -0.85
N HIS A 177 -4.89 1.13 -1.02
CA HIS A 177 -3.50 1.48 -1.25
C HIS A 177 -3.21 2.91 -0.77
N ILE A 178 -2.03 3.09 -0.19
CA ILE A 178 -1.38 4.39 0.00
C ILE A 178 0.11 4.18 -0.31
N ASP A 179 0.68 5.09 -1.09
CA ASP A 179 2.09 5.03 -1.46
C ASP A 179 3.00 5.22 -0.24
N TYR A 180 4.02 4.37 -0.09
CA TYR A 180 4.96 4.46 1.02
C TYR A 180 5.78 5.76 0.98
N THR A 181 5.90 6.40 -0.19
CA THR A 181 6.55 7.71 -0.33
C THR A 181 5.86 8.80 0.49
N SER A 182 4.60 8.60 0.88
CA SER A 182 3.89 9.55 1.76
C SER A 182 4.34 9.48 3.21
N ILE A 183 5.00 8.40 3.65
CA ILE A 183 5.30 8.16 5.07
C ILE A 183 6.14 9.29 5.68
N PRO A 184 7.25 9.74 5.06
CA PRO A 184 8.04 10.86 5.59
C PRO A 184 7.26 12.18 5.72
N TYR A 185 6.16 12.34 4.98
CA TYR A 185 5.41 13.60 4.89
C TYR A 185 4.11 13.59 5.69
N LEU A 186 3.43 12.44 5.78
CA LEU A 186 2.18 12.29 6.53
C LEU A 186 2.39 11.59 7.87
N GLY A 187 3.51 10.92 8.06
CA GLY A 187 3.76 10.08 9.22
C GLY A 187 2.97 8.78 9.27
N HIS A 188 1.83 8.69 8.59
CA HIS A 188 0.98 7.50 8.57
C HIS A 188 1.63 6.33 7.84
N LEU A 189 1.57 5.15 8.44
CA LEU A 189 2.06 3.92 7.83
C LEU A 189 0.91 3.20 7.08
N PRO A 190 1.21 2.45 6.00
CA PRO A 190 0.21 1.60 5.35
C PRO A 190 -0.48 0.63 6.33
N THR A 191 0.26 0.10 7.32
CA THR A 191 -0.31 -0.77 8.39
C THR A 191 -1.43 -0.09 9.18
N ASP A 192 -1.38 1.24 9.29
CA ASP A 192 -2.27 2.05 10.12
C ASP A 192 -3.51 2.50 9.35
N LEU A 193 -3.38 2.72 8.03
CA LEU A 193 -4.42 3.30 7.17
C LEU A 193 -5.15 2.30 6.27
N ILE A 194 -4.51 1.20 5.84
CA ILE A 194 -5.16 0.25 4.92
C ILE A 194 -6.38 -0.40 5.57
N GLY A 195 -7.50 -0.36 4.84
CA GLY A 195 -8.82 -0.78 5.30
C GLY A 195 -9.58 0.27 6.11
N ARG A 196 -8.97 1.43 6.43
CA ARG A 196 -9.67 2.58 7.01
C ARG A 196 -10.15 3.51 5.92
N SER A 197 -11.16 4.31 6.25
CA SER A 197 -11.70 5.33 5.35
C SER A 197 -10.65 6.35 4.93
N ILE A 198 -10.71 6.85 3.70
CA ILE A 198 -9.93 8.04 3.30
C ILE A 198 -10.20 9.23 4.24
N LEU A 199 -11.41 9.31 4.81
CA LEU A 199 -11.81 10.35 5.76
C LEU A 199 -11.09 10.23 7.12
N ALA A 200 -10.38 9.13 7.38
CA ALA A 200 -9.64 8.93 8.62
C ALA A 200 -8.41 9.84 8.77
N PHE A 201 -7.98 10.51 7.68
CA PHE A 201 -6.86 11.44 7.68
C PHE A 201 -7.13 12.68 6.81
N VAL A 202 -8.39 12.92 6.42
CA VAL A 202 -8.81 14.18 5.78
C VAL A 202 -9.27 15.15 6.86
N TYR A 203 -8.84 16.41 6.76
CA TYR A 203 -9.25 17.47 7.65
C TYR A 203 -10.78 17.67 7.58
N ALA A 204 -11.46 17.63 8.73
CA ALA A 204 -12.92 17.56 8.79
C ALA A 204 -13.63 18.68 8.01
N PRO A 205 -13.20 19.96 8.06
CA PRO A 205 -13.76 21.01 7.23
C PRO A 205 -13.66 20.78 5.71
N ASP A 206 -12.72 19.97 5.23
CA ASP A 206 -12.45 19.79 3.79
C ASP A 206 -13.13 18.54 3.20
N VAL A 207 -13.90 17.79 3.98
CA VAL A 207 -14.58 16.56 3.51
C VAL A 207 -15.55 16.81 2.35
N HIS A 208 -16.08 18.03 2.25
CA HIS A 208 -16.93 18.46 1.14
C HIS A 208 -16.17 18.50 -0.19
N VAL A 209 -14.85 18.75 -0.19
CA VAL A 209 -14.00 18.72 -1.38
C VAL A 209 -13.91 17.28 -1.92
N VAL A 210 -13.78 16.29 -1.03
CA VAL A 210 -13.80 14.87 -1.41
C VAL A 210 -15.15 14.49 -2.01
N ARG A 211 -16.25 14.96 -1.42
CA ARG A 211 -17.60 14.75 -1.97
C ARG A 211 -17.76 15.34 -3.36
N GLN A 212 -17.35 16.60 -3.56
CA GLN A 212 -17.43 17.24 -4.86
C GLN A 212 -16.60 16.48 -5.90
N ALA A 213 -15.39 16.04 -5.55
CA ALA A 213 -14.57 15.23 -6.45
C ALA A 213 -15.25 13.92 -6.88
N HIS A 214 -16.00 13.25 -6.00
CA HIS A 214 -16.77 12.05 -6.39
C HIS A 214 -17.95 12.38 -7.32
N VAL A 215 -18.57 13.55 -7.16
CA VAL A 215 -19.63 14.03 -8.08
C VAL A 215 -19.04 14.30 -9.45
N ASP A 216 -17.90 14.99 -9.48
CA ASP A 216 -17.20 15.31 -10.72
C ASP A 216 -16.71 14.03 -11.42
N LEU A 217 -16.18 13.06 -10.67
CA LEU A 217 -15.80 11.75 -11.20
C LEU A 217 -16.98 11.03 -11.87
N HIS A 218 -18.15 11.00 -11.21
CA HIS A 218 -19.34 10.39 -11.78
C HIS A 218 -19.74 11.04 -13.12
N ASN A 219 -19.58 12.36 -13.23
CA ASN A 219 -19.92 13.14 -14.43
C ASN A 219 -18.80 13.18 -15.48
N SER A 220 -17.56 12.79 -15.12
CA SER A 220 -16.36 12.97 -15.94
C SER A 220 -16.28 12.08 -17.17
N ARG A 221 -17.08 11.00 -17.24
CA ARG A 221 -17.01 9.94 -18.26
C ARG A 221 -15.61 9.30 -18.35
N GLY A 222 -14.98 9.07 -17.21
CA GLY A 222 -13.66 8.42 -17.11
C GLY A 222 -12.46 9.35 -17.28
N ARG A 223 -12.68 10.67 -17.34
CA ARG A 223 -11.59 11.66 -17.34
C ARG A 223 -11.08 11.92 -15.92
N VAL A 224 -9.82 12.34 -15.83
CA VAL A 224 -9.24 12.85 -14.59
C VAL A 224 -9.95 14.16 -14.22
N VAL A 225 -10.29 14.32 -12.94
CA VAL A 225 -10.87 15.54 -12.38
C VAL A 225 -9.93 16.13 -11.33
N LYS A 226 -9.85 17.46 -11.27
CA LYS A 226 -9.06 18.16 -10.25
C LYS A 226 -9.99 18.61 -9.13
N SER A 227 -9.53 18.54 -7.88
CA SER A 227 -10.27 19.12 -6.76
C SER A 227 -10.51 20.61 -7.01
N VAL A 228 -11.70 21.08 -6.64
CA VAL A 228 -12.08 22.50 -6.71
C VAL A 228 -11.29 23.40 -5.75
N ALA A 229 -10.71 22.81 -4.70
CA ALA A 229 -9.88 23.49 -3.71
C ALA A 229 -8.78 22.54 -3.20
N PRO A 230 -7.67 23.07 -2.64
CA PRO A 230 -6.68 22.26 -1.95
C PRO A 230 -7.30 21.45 -0.80
N LEU A 231 -6.90 20.20 -0.68
CA LEU A 231 -7.33 19.30 0.39
C LEU A 231 -6.29 19.30 1.51
N ARG A 232 -6.71 19.42 2.78
CA ARG A 232 -5.81 19.23 3.92
C ARG A 232 -5.87 17.80 4.44
N PHE A 233 -4.69 17.21 4.60
CA PHE A 233 -4.48 15.93 5.27
C PHE A 233 -3.97 16.14 6.69
N VAL A 234 -4.48 15.35 7.63
CA VAL A 234 -4.03 15.31 9.01
C VAL A 234 -2.93 14.27 9.10
N ALA A 235 -1.70 14.71 9.40
CA ALA A 235 -0.56 13.83 9.66
C ALA A 235 -0.76 13.00 10.93
N TYR A 236 0.10 12.01 11.15
CA TYR A 236 0.03 11.13 12.32
C TYR A 236 0.16 11.90 13.64
N ASN A 237 1.05 12.90 13.70
CA ASN A 237 1.19 13.81 14.84
C ASN A 237 0.06 14.86 14.96
N GLY A 238 -0.87 14.93 14.00
CA GLY A 238 -1.96 15.90 13.97
C GLY A 238 -1.69 17.19 13.18
N ALA A 239 -0.48 17.40 12.66
CA ALA A 239 -0.17 18.54 11.79
C ALA A 239 -0.98 18.48 10.48
N LEU A 240 -1.21 19.63 9.83
CA LEU A 240 -1.98 19.69 8.59
C LEU A 240 -1.08 19.89 7.37
N LEU A 241 -1.27 19.07 6.34
CA LEU A 241 -0.59 19.22 5.06
C LEU A 241 -1.59 19.59 3.97
N ARG A 242 -1.32 20.68 3.25
CA ARG A 242 -2.11 21.08 2.09
C ARG A 242 -1.65 20.33 0.84
N ALA A 243 -2.62 19.84 0.07
CA ALA A 243 -2.36 19.13 -1.17
C ALA A 243 -3.31 19.55 -2.29
N GLU A 244 -2.77 19.72 -3.49
CA GLU A 244 -3.58 19.67 -4.70
C GLU A 244 -3.86 18.22 -5.07
N THR A 245 -5.10 17.89 -5.41
CA THR A 245 -5.48 16.50 -5.70
C THR A 245 -6.13 16.37 -7.07
N GLU A 246 -5.66 15.36 -7.80
CA GLU A 246 -6.25 14.88 -9.05
C GLU A 246 -6.87 13.50 -8.80
N TRP A 247 -8.07 13.27 -9.32
CA TRP A 247 -8.84 12.05 -9.08
C TRP A 247 -9.18 11.35 -10.40
N SER A 248 -9.20 10.03 -10.35
CA SER A 248 -9.66 9.16 -11.41
C SER A 248 -10.45 7.99 -10.81
N ALA A 249 -11.25 7.31 -11.62
CA ALA A 249 -12.09 6.20 -11.15
C ALA A 249 -12.00 5.02 -12.11
N TYR A 250 -11.95 3.82 -11.54
CA TYR A 250 -12.16 2.57 -12.25
C TYR A 250 -13.64 2.23 -12.22
N VAL A 251 -14.24 2.17 -13.41
CA VAL A 251 -15.65 1.82 -13.60
C VAL A 251 -15.74 0.37 -14.04
N ASN A 252 -16.57 -0.39 -13.34
CA ASN A 252 -16.84 -1.78 -13.66
C ASN A 252 -17.46 -1.91 -15.07
N PRO A 253 -16.88 -2.71 -15.99
CA PRO A 253 -17.41 -2.85 -17.35
C PRO A 253 -18.81 -3.44 -17.43
N TRP A 254 -19.23 -4.25 -16.45
CA TRP A 254 -20.53 -4.92 -16.42
C TRP A 254 -21.57 -4.10 -15.68
N THR A 255 -21.27 -3.65 -14.45
CA THR A 255 -22.23 -2.94 -13.61
C THR A 255 -22.33 -1.45 -13.95
N LYS A 256 -21.34 -0.91 -14.66
CA LYS A 256 -21.19 0.53 -14.98
C LYS A 256 -21.13 1.44 -13.75
N LYS A 257 -20.73 0.88 -12.60
CA LYS A 257 -20.53 1.58 -11.32
C LYS A 257 -19.06 1.83 -11.06
N ILE A 258 -18.75 2.83 -10.22
CA ILE A 258 -17.37 3.08 -9.77
C ILE A 258 -17.02 2.04 -8.70
N ASP A 259 -16.01 1.21 -8.97
CA ASP A 259 -15.53 0.18 -8.02
C ASP A 259 -14.39 0.72 -7.15
N MET A 260 -13.54 1.57 -7.73
CA MET A 260 -12.35 2.10 -7.07
C MET A 260 -12.07 3.52 -7.55
N VAL A 261 -11.65 4.38 -6.62
CA VAL A 261 -11.15 5.72 -6.90
C VAL A 261 -9.65 5.74 -6.66
N VAL A 262 -8.92 6.44 -7.52
CA VAL A 262 -7.49 6.68 -7.39
C VAL A 262 -7.24 8.17 -7.38
N ALA A 263 -6.46 8.61 -6.40
CA ALA A 263 -6.15 10.00 -6.19
C ALA A 263 -4.63 10.20 -6.19
N ARG A 264 -4.18 11.27 -6.85
CA ARG A 264 -2.80 11.73 -6.88
C ARG A 264 -2.75 13.06 -6.13
N HIS A 265 -1.98 13.11 -5.07
CA HIS A 265 -1.90 14.23 -4.15
C HIS A 265 -0.53 14.86 -4.23
N ARG A 266 -0.47 16.14 -4.58
CA ARG A 266 0.76 16.93 -4.58
C ARG A 266 0.78 17.82 -3.35
N ILE A 267 1.66 17.55 -2.39
CA ILE A 267 1.88 18.43 -1.24
C ILE A 267 2.44 19.75 -1.75
N ILE A 268 1.82 20.86 -1.33
CA ILE A 268 2.15 22.19 -1.83
C ILE A 268 2.92 23.05 -0.84
N ASP A 269 2.92 22.72 0.45
CA ASP A 269 3.58 23.50 1.49
C ASP A 269 4.05 22.63 2.68
N ALA A 270 4.89 23.20 3.53
CA ALA A 270 5.30 22.60 4.80
C ALA A 270 4.10 22.39 5.76
N PRO A 271 4.20 21.47 6.74
CA PRO A 271 3.14 21.19 7.68
C PRO A 271 2.75 22.42 8.49
N ILE A 272 1.45 22.58 8.71
CA ILE A 272 0.92 23.54 9.68
C ILE A 272 0.84 22.80 11.01
N GLY A 273 1.81 23.03 11.89
CA GLY A 273 1.99 22.33 13.16
C GLY A 273 3.43 21.86 13.34
N ASP A 274 3.63 20.79 14.12
CA ASP A 274 4.94 20.18 14.31
C ASP A 274 5.42 19.49 13.01
N ALA A 275 6.67 19.77 12.64
CA ALA A 275 7.34 19.24 11.46
C ALA A 275 7.63 17.73 11.59
N ASN A 276 7.83 17.21 12.80
CA ASN A 276 8.07 15.78 13.00
C ASN A 276 6.76 14.98 12.94
N VAL A 277 6.30 14.73 11.71
CA VAL A 277 5.04 14.03 11.43
C VAL A 277 5.02 12.57 11.88
N LEU A 278 6.19 11.95 12.12
CA LEU A 278 6.29 10.54 12.50
C LEU A 278 6.02 10.29 13.99
N ASP A 279 6.17 11.31 14.83
CA ASP A 279 5.98 11.22 16.27
C ASP A 279 4.51 11.08 16.65
N ALA A 280 4.27 10.49 17.81
CA ALA A 280 2.93 10.39 18.37
C ALA A 280 2.32 11.80 18.56
N PRO A 281 1.02 11.96 18.33
CA PRO A 281 0.36 13.23 18.60
C PRO A 281 0.54 13.62 20.07
N ALA A 282 0.70 14.92 20.34
CA ALA A 282 0.82 15.40 21.71
C ALA A 282 -0.41 15.00 22.54
N ASN A 283 -0.19 14.58 23.79
CA ASN A 283 -1.25 14.12 24.69
C ASN A 283 -2.40 15.14 24.76
N GLY A 284 -3.61 14.69 24.41
CA GLY A 284 -4.82 15.51 24.45
C GLY A 284 -5.16 16.27 23.16
N GLN A 285 -4.34 16.17 22.10
CA GLN A 285 -4.67 16.79 20.82
C GLN A 285 -5.70 15.95 20.06
N ALA A 286 -6.93 16.45 19.97
CA ALA A 286 -7.95 15.83 19.13
C ALA A 286 -7.52 15.94 17.66
N LEU A 287 -7.42 14.81 16.96
CA LEU A 287 -7.21 14.81 15.52
C LEU A 287 -8.40 15.51 14.87
N HIS A 288 -8.13 16.52 14.04
CA HIS A 288 -9.16 17.30 13.35
C HIS A 288 -9.75 16.56 12.14
N VAL A 289 -10.11 15.29 12.33
CA VAL A 289 -10.80 14.42 11.37
C VAL A 289 -12.26 14.26 11.77
N LEU A 290 -13.09 13.74 10.87
CA LEU A 290 -14.51 13.55 11.19
C LEU A 290 -14.68 12.52 12.33
N PRO A 291 -15.56 12.79 13.31
CA PRO A 291 -15.99 11.78 14.26
C PRO A 291 -16.58 10.56 13.55
N PRO A 292 -16.41 9.33 14.08
CA PRO A 292 -16.85 8.11 13.39
C PRO A 292 -18.32 8.10 12.91
N PRO A 293 -19.31 8.60 13.69
CA PRO A 293 -20.69 8.67 13.22
C PRO A 293 -20.88 9.58 12.00
N MET A 294 -20.20 10.73 11.98
CA MET A 294 -20.27 11.67 10.86
C MET A 294 -19.51 11.15 9.65
N ALA A 295 -18.32 10.57 9.85
CA ALA A 295 -17.56 9.91 8.81
C ALA A 295 -18.40 8.83 8.13
N LYS A 296 -19.12 8.01 8.91
CA LYS A 296 -19.99 6.96 8.39
C LYS A 296 -21.11 7.51 7.50
N THR A 297 -21.76 8.59 7.90
CA THR A 297 -22.78 9.27 7.07
C THR A 297 -22.20 9.74 5.73
N PHE A 298 -21.01 10.35 5.75
CA PHE A 298 -20.32 10.76 4.52
C PHE A 298 -19.94 9.56 3.65
N GLU A 299 -19.43 8.48 4.23
CA GLU A 299 -19.11 7.25 3.49
C GLU A 299 -20.32 6.64 2.79
N ASP A 300 -21.47 6.62 3.47
CA ASP A 300 -22.70 6.05 2.92
C ASP A 300 -23.24 6.93 1.78
N GLU A 301 -23.08 8.25 1.88
CA GLU A 301 -23.36 9.17 0.78
C GLU A 301 -22.44 8.96 -0.44
N LEU A 302 -21.12 8.88 -0.22
CA LEU A 302 -20.16 8.64 -1.30
C LEU A 302 -20.41 7.27 -1.96
N ARG A 303 -20.76 6.26 -1.16
CA ARG A 303 -21.12 4.93 -1.64
C ARG A 303 -22.40 4.98 -2.49
N CYS A 304 -23.40 5.74 -2.09
CA CYS A 304 -24.61 5.93 -2.89
C CYS A 304 -24.28 6.54 -4.25
N LEU A 305 -23.43 7.58 -4.27
CA LEU A 305 -22.98 8.23 -5.49
C LEU A 305 -22.20 7.30 -6.43
N MET A 306 -21.26 6.51 -5.91
CA MET A 306 -20.48 5.55 -6.70
C MET A 306 -21.32 4.38 -7.24
N ASN A 307 -22.43 4.05 -6.57
CA ASN A 307 -23.35 3.01 -6.99
C ASN A 307 -24.38 3.48 -8.05
N LYS A 308 -24.46 4.77 -8.35
CA LYS A 308 -25.29 5.26 -9.45
C LYS A 308 -24.69 4.82 -10.79
N VAL A 309 -25.54 4.29 -11.67
CA VAL A 309 -25.15 3.96 -13.04
C VAL A 309 -24.95 5.26 -13.80
N GLY A 310 -23.72 5.53 -14.24
CA GLY A 310 -23.44 6.70 -15.08
C GLY A 310 -24.13 6.57 -16.43
N PHE A 311 -24.80 7.63 -16.88
CA PHE A 311 -25.38 7.64 -18.22
C PHE A 311 -24.26 7.71 -19.30
N SER A 312 -24.27 6.68 -20.16
CA SER A 312 -23.73 6.59 -21.54
C SER A 312 -22.25 6.20 -21.81
N HIS A 313 -22.15 5.11 -22.61
CA HIS A 313 -21.10 4.62 -23.52
C HIS A 313 -19.63 4.57 -23.04
N PHE A 314 -19.28 3.44 -22.41
CA PHE A 314 -17.89 3.01 -22.27
C PHE A 314 -17.47 2.17 -23.48
N PHE A 315 -16.80 2.79 -24.46
CA PHE A 315 -15.84 2.05 -25.28
C PHE A 315 -14.53 1.96 -24.48
N SER A 316 -14.05 0.73 -24.33
CA SER A 316 -12.76 0.40 -23.73
C SER A 316 -11.63 1.02 -24.56
N PHE A 317 -10.68 1.70 -23.92
CA PHE A 317 -9.35 1.94 -24.49
C PHE A 317 -8.27 1.77 -23.42
N PRO A 318 -7.06 1.33 -23.82
CA PRO A 318 -6.00 0.89 -22.93
C PRO A 318 -5.26 2.09 -22.34
N ILE A 319 -4.85 1.95 -21.08
CA ILE A 319 -4.03 2.91 -20.38
C ILE A 319 -2.59 2.80 -20.91
N THR A 320 -2.15 3.79 -21.67
CA THR A 320 -0.72 4.18 -21.71
C THR A 320 -0.57 5.41 -20.83
N LEU A 321 -0.24 5.22 -19.55
CA LEU A 321 0.50 6.24 -18.81
C LEU A 321 1.95 6.09 -19.25
N ASN A 322 2.37 6.97 -20.18
CA ASN A 322 3.79 7.12 -20.45
C ASN A 322 4.47 7.70 -19.21
N ALA A 323 5.59 7.07 -18.86
CA ALA A 323 6.59 7.58 -17.95
C ALA A 323 7.02 8.99 -18.37
N LEU A 324 6.96 9.94 -17.43
CA LEU A 324 7.84 11.09 -17.25
C LEU A 324 7.75 11.53 -15.79
#